data_AF-A0A077Z5A6-F1
#
_entry.id   AF-A0A077Z5A6-F1
#
_cell.length_a   1.000
_cell.length_b   1.000
_cell.length_c   1.000
_cell.angle_alpha   90.00
_cell.angle_beta   90.00
_cell.angle_gamma   90.00
#
_symmetry.space_group_name_H-M   'P 1'
#
loop_
_entity.id
_entity.type
_entity.pdbx_description
1 polymer ?
#
loop_
_entity_poly.entity_id
_entity_poly.type
_entity_poly.pdbx_seq_one_letter_code
_entity_poly.pdbx_strand_id
1 'polypeptide(L)'
;MEHADLIAELPLIEKLTAVERIQLAKQRRALQLMRWQERERKKARVRFGSGTVLLEATSRHDVDEVRQLLNLGADPNAHNEDGLTALHQCAIDDEDVIMQVLIDHGANVNSRDSEMWTPLHAAACCGHIRAMKILIENGAELLAVNSDGNMPYDICDEEAALDYVETEMANRGITQDDIDEERSCNERRMLEEMQIMHARGDSLDIRDKGGATPLHAACANGYYSVAEFLLECGCWVHVRDNDGWQPIHGAACWAQPDLVELLVQFGADINARTNSGETPLDLCEDETTRNVILTLQVEMHRRRLLTFARDSRRMKKPCSKFESPAPVARSIFSRRSAVRRMSVRDRCGVTLARLEARREAAVMRSWSFGESDTNDSSQQAPSPVLHRMWSASVAERWMNVVRVRLDQVDRVLIPSRSYQMLVRPLLHRIIQPEAASRC
;
A
#
# COMPACT_ATOMS: atom_id res chain seq x y z
N MET A 1 -4.89 50.35 25.30
CA MET A 1 -4.03 51.29 26.05
C MET A 1 -2.69 50.64 25.95
N GLU A 2 -1.84 51.27 25.14
CA GLU A 2 -0.52 50.73 24.91
C GLU A 2 0.33 50.95 26.16
N HIS A 3 1.39 50.16 26.28
CA HIS A 3 2.36 50.33 27.36
C HIS A 3 2.92 51.77 27.39
N ALA A 4 3.03 52.42 26.23
CA ALA A 4 3.45 53.80 26.09
C ALA A 4 2.51 54.80 26.78
N ASP A 5 1.19 54.64 26.65
CA ASP A 5 0.20 55.50 27.31
C ASP A 5 0.32 55.40 28.84
N LEU A 6 0.57 54.18 29.34
CA LEU A 6 0.77 53.93 30.77
C LEU A 6 2.02 54.64 31.29
N ILE A 7 3.16 54.54 30.58
CA ILE A 7 4.40 55.23 30.95
C ILE A 7 4.19 56.76 30.97
N ALA A 8 3.51 57.30 29.96
CA ALA A 8 3.28 58.75 29.84
C ALA A 8 2.45 59.31 31.01
N GLU A 9 1.55 58.51 31.58
CA GLU A 9 0.71 58.93 32.71
C GLU A 9 1.39 58.73 34.08
N LEU A 10 2.47 57.94 34.20
CA LEU A 10 3.13 57.68 35.50
C LEU A 10 3.49 58.95 36.28
N PRO A 11 4.10 59.99 35.68
CA PRO A 11 4.45 61.22 36.39
C PRO A 11 3.23 62.01 36.88
N LEU A 12 2.08 61.85 36.22
CA LEU A 12 0.81 62.48 36.62
C LEU A 12 0.19 61.74 37.80
N ILE A 13 0.22 60.40 37.77
CA ILE A 13 -0.34 59.53 38.82
C ILE A 13 0.42 59.71 40.14
N GLU A 14 1.74 59.91 40.09
CA GLU A 14 2.56 60.17 41.28
C GLU A 14 2.08 61.39 42.08
N LYS A 15 1.53 62.40 41.40
CA LYS A 15 1.01 63.64 42.02
C LYS A 15 -0.40 63.51 42.59
N LEU A 16 -1.16 62.48 42.20
CA LEU A 16 -2.54 62.27 42.63
C LEU A 16 -2.63 61.67 44.03
N THR A 17 -3.70 62.01 44.75
CA THR A 17 -4.04 61.41 46.03
C THR A 17 -4.46 59.93 45.88
N ALA A 18 -4.38 59.16 46.95
CA ALA A 18 -4.75 57.74 46.92
C ALA A 18 -6.20 57.50 46.42
N VAL A 19 -7.14 58.38 46.76
CA VAL A 19 -8.54 58.29 46.33
C VAL A 19 -8.68 58.54 44.83
N GLU A 20 -8.02 59.57 44.30
CA GLU A 20 -8.00 59.88 42.87
C GLU A 20 -7.37 58.76 42.05
N ARG A 21 -6.29 58.14 42.56
CA ARG A 21 -5.67 56.97 41.93
C ARG A 21 -6.64 55.79 41.81
N ILE A 22 -7.45 55.54 42.85
CA ILE A 22 -8.48 54.50 42.84
C ILE A 22 -9.59 54.83 41.82
N GLN A 23 -10.04 56.08 41.76
CA GLN A 23 -11.06 56.51 40.79
C GLN A 23 -10.57 56.36 39.35
N LEU A 24 -9.33 56.78 39.06
CA LEU A 24 -8.70 56.63 37.76
C LEU A 24 -8.52 55.14 37.39
N ALA A 25 -8.12 54.29 38.34
CA ALA A 25 -8.05 52.85 38.13
C ALA A 25 -9.43 52.23 37.81
N LYS A 26 -10.50 52.67 38.49
CA LYS A 26 -11.88 52.24 38.20
C LYS A 26 -12.32 52.66 36.79
N GLN A 27 -12.07 53.91 36.40
CA GLN A 27 -12.36 54.41 35.04
C GLN A 27 -11.59 53.64 33.96
N ARG A 28 -10.30 53.35 34.19
CA ARG A 28 -9.49 52.52 33.29
C ARG A 28 -10.03 51.11 33.17
N ARG A 29 -10.42 50.49 34.29
CA ARG A 29 -11.03 49.15 34.27
C ARG A 29 -12.34 49.16 33.48
N ALA A 30 -13.16 50.19 33.62
CA ALA A 30 -14.38 50.35 32.82
C ALA A 30 -14.06 50.46 31.32
N LEU A 31 -13.09 51.29 30.91
CA LEU A 31 -12.66 51.40 29.52
C LEU A 31 -12.05 50.09 28.98
N GLN A 32 -11.28 49.38 29.79
CA GLN A 32 -10.72 48.07 29.42
C GLN A 32 -11.83 47.04 29.20
N LEU A 33 -12.84 47.00 30.06
CA LEU A 33 -14.01 46.13 29.92
C LEU A 33 -14.80 46.46 28.65
N MET A 34 -15.03 47.74 28.36
CA MET A 34 -15.69 48.16 27.11
C MET A 34 -14.90 47.74 25.86
N ARG A 35 -13.58 47.95 25.84
CA ARG A 35 -12.71 47.50 24.74
C ARG A 35 -12.63 45.97 24.62
N TRP A 36 -12.69 45.26 25.74
CA TRP A 36 -12.74 43.80 25.75
C TRP A 36 -14.06 43.30 25.17
N GLN A 37 -15.20 43.86 25.59
CA GLN A 37 -16.51 43.54 25.01
C GLN A 37 -16.58 43.85 23.51
N GLU A 38 -16.01 44.97 23.07
CA GLU A 38 -15.95 45.29 21.65
C GLU A 38 -15.09 44.28 20.86
N ARG A 39 -13.97 43.83 21.45
CA ARG A 39 -13.13 42.77 20.86
C ARG A 39 -13.85 41.43 20.85
N GLU A 40 -14.57 41.04 21.89
CA GLU A 40 -15.37 39.81 21.90
C GLU A 40 -16.51 39.86 20.86
N ARG A 41 -17.15 41.03 20.69
CA ARG A 41 -18.16 41.22 19.64
C ARG A 41 -17.57 41.16 18.23
N LYS A 42 -16.33 41.65 18.06
CA LYS A 42 -15.60 41.64 16.77
C LYS A 42 -14.87 40.34 16.50
N LYS A 43 -14.53 39.54 17.53
CA LYS A 43 -13.99 38.21 17.36
C LYS A 43 -15.05 37.40 16.63
N ALA A 44 -14.79 37.14 15.35
CA ALA A 44 -15.52 36.10 14.64
C ALA A 44 -15.34 34.83 15.47
N ARG A 45 -16.43 34.33 16.07
CA ARG A 45 -16.44 32.96 16.59
C ARG A 45 -15.99 32.09 15.43
N VAL A 46 -14.94 31.29 15.64
CA VAL A 46 -14.48 30.31 14.65
C VAL A 46 -15.72 29.48 14.30
N ARG A 47 -16.18 29.62 13.06
CA ARG A 47 -17.34 28.89 12.56
C ARG A 47 -16.78 27.74 11.76
N PHE A 48 -16.93 26.55 12.30
CA PHE A 48 -16.67 25.33 11.57
C PHE A 48 -17.73 25.14 10.49
N GLY A 49 -17.39 24.40 9.42
CA GLY A 49 -18.36 24.05 8.39
C GLY A 49 -19.54 23.26 9.00
N SER A 50 -20.72 23.32 8.38
CA SER A 50 -21.90 22.58 8.87
C SER A 50 -21.61 21.08 9.04
N GLY A 51 -20.83 20.50 8.12
CA GLY A 51 -20.39 19.11 8.20
C GLY A 51 -19.53 18.78 9.43
N THR A 52 -18.54 19.62 9.73
CA THR A 52 -17.70 19.45 10.94
C THR A 52 -18.50 19.60 12.24
N VAL A 53 -19.50 20.48 12.28
CA VAL A 53 -20.37 20.65 13.45
C VAL A 53 -21.29 19.43 13.62
N LEU A 54 -21.77 18.85 12.52
CA LEU A 54 -22.55 17.61 12.56
C LEU A 54 -21.72 16.44 13.12
N LEU A 55 -20.49 16.26 12.63
CA LEU A 55 -19.57 15.23 13.14
C LEU A 55 -19.25 15.41 14.63
N GLU A 56 -19.07 16.65 15.07
CA GLU A 56 -18.86 16.95 16.49
C GLU A 56 -20.10 16.65 17.34
N ALA A 57 -21.31 16.92 16.81
CA ALA A 57 -22.57 16.59 17.49
C ALA A 57 -22.80 15.07 17.58
N THR A 58 -22.48 14.31 16.52
CA THR A 58 -22.58 12.85 16.54
C THR A 58 -21.57 12.23 17.50
N SER A 59 -20.33 12.72 17.52
CA SER A 59 -19.29 12.25 18.45
C SER A 59 -19.61 12.55 19.92
N ARG A 60 -20.52 13.49 20.19
CA ARG A 60 -21.05 13.79 21.52
C ARG A 60 -22.34 13.03 21.84
N HIS A 61 -22.86 12.25 20.91
CA HIS A 61 -24.13 11.51 21.03
C HIS A 61 -25.33 12.43 21.28
N ASP A 62 -25.28 13.67 20.79
CA ASP A 62 -26.36 14.65 20.96
C ASP A 62 -27.40 14.53 19.84
N VAL A 63 -28.37 13.65 20.04
CA VAL A 63 -29.45 13.37 19.06
C VAL A 63 -30.22 14.63 18.67
N ASP A 64 -30.51 15.51 19.63
CA ASP A 64 -31.34 16.69 19.41
C ASP A 64 -30.58 17.74 18.59
N GLU A 65 -29.28 17.92 18.87
CA GLU A 65 -28.43 18.80 18.08
C GLU A 65 -28.23 18.26 16.67
N VAL A 66 -28.00 16.95 16.51
CA VAL A 66 -27.91 16.31 15.19
C VAL A 66 -29.18 16.55 14.38
N ARG A 67 -30.36 16.32 14.95
CA ARG A 67 -31.65 16.60 14.30
C ARG A 67 -31.79 18.06 13.92
N GLN A 68 -31.40 18.99 14.79
CA GLN A 68 -31.48 20.41 14.48
C GLN A 68 -30.56 20.79 13.32
N LEU A 69 -29.32 20.29 13.31
CA LEU A 69 -28.35 20.56 12.25
C LEU A 69 -28.83 20.02 10.90
N LEU A 70 -29.36 18.80 10.86
CA LEU A 70 -29.91 18.20 9.64
C LEU A 70 -31.13 18.97 9.14
N ASN A 71 -32.04 19.38 10.03
CA ASN A 71 -33.18 20.24 9.67
C ASN A 71 -32.76 21.62 9.14
N LEU A 72 -31.60 22.13 9.56
CA LEU A 72 -31.00 23.37 9.01
C LEU A 72 -30.29 23.16 7.67
N GLY A 73 -30.31 21.93 7.12
CA GLY A 73 -29.68 21.58 5.85
C GLY A 73 -28.19 21.24 5.97
N ALA A 74 -27.74 20.74 7.12
CA ALA A 74 -26.42 20.11 7.20
C ALA A 74 -26.38 18.88 6.29
N ASP A 75 -25.27 18.69 5.59
CA ASP A 75 -25.08 17.54 4.71
C ASP A 75 -24.83 16.29 5.58
N PRO A 76 -25.69 15.26 5.55
CA PRO A 76 -25.50 14.02 6.30
C PRO A 76 -24.29 13.21 5.80
N ASN A 77 -23.82 13.47 4.58
CA ASN A 77 -22.67 12.78 3.98
C ASN A 77 -21.35 13.52 4.19
N ALA A 78 -21.35 14.58 5.01
CA ALA A 78 -20.12 15.23 5.42
C ALA A 78 -19.18 14.24 6.12
N HIS A 79 -17.89 14.36 5.84
CA HIS A 79 -16.85 13.49 6.37
C HIS A 79 -15.65 14.28 6.89
N ASN A 80 -14.84 13.62 7.72
CA ASN A 80 -13.56 14.15 8.20
C ASN A 80 -12.43 13.97 7.15
N GLU A 81 -11.18 14.23 7.53
CA GLU A 81 -10.02 14.11 6.64
C GLU A 81 -9.76 12.66 6.18
N ASP A 82 -10.15 11.67 7.00
CA ASP A 82 -10.04 10.24 6.70
C ASP A 82 -11.21 9.69 5.89
N GLY A 83 -12.19 10.52 5.52
CA GLY A 83 -13.40 10.09 4.81
C GLY A 83 -14.48 9.47 5.69
N LEU A 84 -14.31 9.48 7.02
CA LEU A 84 -15.30 8.98 7.97
C LEU A 84 -16.49 9.93 8.04
N THR A 85 -17.67 9.42 7.69
CA THR A 85 -18.95 10.13 7.79
C THR A 85 -19.53 10.02 9.20
N ALA A 86 -20.54 10.84 9.48
CA ALA A 86 -21.35 10.73 10.70
C ALA A 86 -21.90 9.31 10.90
N LEU A 87 -22.27 8.63 9.80
CA LEU A 87 -22.80 7.27 9.83
C LEU A 87 -21.73 6.23 10.20
N HIS A 88 -20.47 6.42 9.78
CA HIS A 88 -19.35 5.59 10.25
C HIS A 88 -19.17 5.72 11.76
N GLN A 89 -19.16 6.96 12.27
CA GLN A 89 -19.01 7.19 13.72
C GLN A 89 -20.14 6.50 14.50
N CYS A 90 -21.39 6.63 14.05
CA CYS A 90 -22.52 5.97 14.72
C CYS A 90 -22.44 4.44 14.64
N ALA A 91 -21.90 3.88 13.55
CA ALA A 91 -21.67 2.45 13.41
C ALA A 91 -20.58 1.92 14.36
N ILE A 92 -19.56 2.73 14.67
CA ILE A 92 -18.52 2.41 15.66
C ILE A 92 -19.07 2.51 17.09
N ASP A 93 -19.98 3.45 17.35
CA ASP A 93 -20.46 3.75 18.69
C ASP A 93 -21.77 3.00 19.08
N ASP A 94 -22.35 2.20 18.18
CA ASP A 94 -23.68 1.53 18.30
C ASP A 94 -24.86 2.49 18.54
N GLU A 95 -24.85 3.67 17.88
CA GLU A 95 -25.88 4.71 18.03
C GLU A 95 -27.06 4.56 17.06
N ASP A 96 -27.92 3.59 17.35
CA ASP A 96 -29.08 3.23 16.53
C ASP A 96 -30.03 4.42 16.23
N VAL A 97 -30.30 5.27 17.24
CA VAL A 97 -31.20 6.43 17.08
C VAL A 97 -30.61 7.48 16.14
N ILE A 98 -29.31 7.77 16.26
CA ILE A 98 -28.65 8.77 15.41
C ILE A 98 -28.50 8.22 13.98
N MET A 99 -28.20 6.93 13.83
CA MET A 99 -28.16 6.27 12.52
C MET A 99 -29.48 6.42 11.78
N GLN A 100 -30.60 6.14 12.43
CA GLN A 100 -31.91 6.27 11.80
C GLN A 100 -32.18 7.72 11.39
N VAL A 101 -31.86 8.68 12.25
CA VAL A 101 -32.01 10.11 11.92
C VAL A 101 -31.15 10.49 10.72
N LEU A 102 -29.89 10.05 10.65
CA LEU A 102 -29.00 10.34 9.52
C LEU A 102 -29.54 9.74 8.22
N ILE A 103 -29.99 8.48 8.26
CA ILE A 103 -30.54 7.77 7.11
C ILE A 103 -31.83 8.42 6.62
N ASP A 104 -32.73 8.82 7.53
CA ASP A 104 -33.98 9.53 7.21
C ASP A 104 -33.72 10.86 6.48
N HIS A 105 -32.56 11.48 6.71
CA HIS A 105 -32.12 12.71 6.03
C HIS A 105 -31.28 12.46 4.77
N GLY A 106 -31.14 11.21 4.33
CA GLY A 106 -30.44 10.85 3.09
C GLY A 106 -28.94 10.58 3.25
N ALA A 107 -28.50 10.11 4.42
CA ALA A 107 -27.16 9.58 4.57
C ALA A 107 -26.93 8.36 3.66
N ASN A 108 -25.79 8.33 2.99
CA ASN A 108 -25.37 7.22 2.16
C ASN A 108 -24.84 6.08 3.03
N VAL A 109 -25.62 5.01 3.09
CA VAL A 109 -25.34 3.77 3.83
C VAL A 109 -24.06 3.08 3.33
N ASN A 110 -23.72 3.24 2.05
CA ASN A 110 -22.52 2.68 1.42
C ASN A 110 -21.44 3.76 1.19
N SER A 111 -21.41 4.79 2.03
CA SER A 111 -20.28 5.73 2.03
C SER A 111 -18.99 4.96 2.30
N ARG A 112 -17.90 5.36 1.63
CA ARG A 112 -16.59 4.73 1.76
C ARG A 112 -15.59 5.74 2.32
N ASP A 113 -14.88 5.34 3.36
CA ASP A 113 -13.80 6.15 3.91
C ASP A 113 -12.53 6.06 3.03
N SER A 114 -11.43 6.62 3.50
CA SER A 114 -10.19 6.62 2.75
C SER A 114 -9.60 5.21 2.57
N GLU A 115 -9.89 4.25 3.44
CA GLU A 115 -9.53 2.83 3.33
C GLU A 115 -10.64 1.99 2.70
N MET A 116 -11.63 2.63 2.06
CA MET A 116 -12.78 1.96 1.45
C MET A 116 -13.66 1.20 2.45
N TRP A 117 -13.55 1.49 3.74
CA TRP A 117 -14.46 0.95 4.74
C TRP A 117 -15.84 1.55 4.55
N THR A 118 -16.85 0.73 4.72
CA THR A 118 -18.25 1.17 4.77
C THR A 118 -18.70 1.21 6.22
N PRO A 119 -19.81 1.90 6.54
CA PRO A 119 -20.42 1.82 7.86
C PRO A 119 -20.69 0.38 8.30
N LEU A 120 -20.97 -0.54 7.36
CA LEU A 120 -21.16 -1.95 7.67
C LEU A 120 -19.86 -2.65 8.10
N HIS A 121 -18.72 -2.33 7.49
CA HIS A 121 -17.42 -2.82 7.96
C HIS A 121 -17.13 -2.36 9.39
N ALA A 122 -17.39 -1.08 9.69
CA ALA A 122 -17.21 -0.54 11.03
C ALA A 122 -18.10 -1.24 12.06
N ALA A 123 -19.39 -1.40 11.76
CA ALA A 123 -20.31 -2.11 12.64
C ALA A 123 -19.94 -3.60 12.83
N ALA A 124 -19.48 -4.27 11.77
CA ALA A 124 -19.04 -5.67 11.82
C ALA A 124 -17.78 -5.86 12.67
N CYS A 125 -16.77 -5.00 12.48
CA CYS A 125 -15.54 -4.99 13.29
C CYS A 125 -15.83 -4.82 14.78
N CYS A 126 -16.80 -3.95 15.13
CA CYS A 126 -17.19 -3.72 16.52
C CYS A 126 -18.23 -4.74 17.06
N GLY A 127 -18.72 -5.66 16.24
CA GLY A 127 -19.75 -6.64 16.62
C GLY A 127 -21.13 -6.03 16.92
N HIS A 128 -21.41 -4.83 16.41
CA HIS A 128 -22.61 -4.06 16.74
C HIS A 128 -23.83 -4.49 15.92
N ILE A 129 -24.47 -5.57 16.34
CA ILE A 129 -25.61 -6.20 15.64
C ILE A 129 -26.76 -5.21 15.39
N ARG A 130 -27.03 -4.25 16.29
CA ARG A 130 -28.10 -3.26 16.09
C ARG A 130 -27.76 -2.28 14.97
N ALA A 131 -26.55 -1.74 14.97
CA ALA A 131 -26.04 -0.93 13.87
C ALA A 131 -26.08 -1.72 12.54
N MET A 132 -25.63 -2.98 12.53
CA MET A 132 -25.65 -3.84 11.34
C MET A 132 -27.08 -4.06 10.83
N LYS A 133 -28.05 -4.31 11.72
CA LYS A 133 -29.48 -4.43 11.36
C LYS A 133 -29.97 -3.20 10.61
N ILE A 134 -29.77 -2.01 11.19
CA ILE A 134 -30.22 -0.76 10.58
C ILE A 134 -29.55 -0.55 9.23
N LEU A 135 -28.24 -0.79 9.10
CA LEU A 135 -27.52 -0.63 7.85
C LEU A 135 -28.03 -1.61 6.77
N ILE A 136 -28.16 -2.88 7.10
CA ILE A 136 -28.61 -3.93 6.16
C ILE A 136 -30.05 -3.68 5.73
N GLU A 137 -30.96 -3.33 6.65
CA GLU A 137 -32.36 -2.96 6.35
C GLU A 137 -32.44 -1.76 5.40
N ASN A 138 -31.50 -0.80 5.50
CA ASN A 138 -31.41 0.37 4.63
C ASN A 138 -30.52 0.18 3.39
N GLY A 139 -30.24 -1.06 3.01
CA GLY A 139 -29.57 -1.38 1.74
C GLY A 139 -28.05 -1.37 1.76
N ALA A 140 -27.43 -1.63 2.92
CA ALA A 140 -25.99 -1.83 2.98
C ALA A 140 -25.52 -2.97 2.05
N GLU A 141 -24.44 -2.69 1.33
CA GLU A 141 -23.71 -3.65 0.48
C GLU A 141 -22.98 -4.68 1.37
N LEU A 142 -23.43 -5.93 1.35
CA LEU A 142 -22.82 -7.03 2.11
C LEU A 142 -21.49 -7.51 1.51
N LEU A 143 -21.30 -7.31 0.21
CA LEU A 143 -20.10 -7.73 -0.52
C LEU A 143 -19.13 -6.57 -0.79
N ALA A 144 -19.34 -5.41 -0.16
CA ALA A 144 -18.40 -4.30 -0.29
C ALA A 144 -17.02 -4.75 0.22
N VAL A 145 -15.97 -4.50 -0.56
CA VAL A 145 -14.59 -4.78 -0.16
C VAL A 145 -13.88 -3.50 0.27
N ASN A 146 -13.10 -3.58 1.35
CA ASN A 146 -12.21 -2.50 1.78
C ASN A 146 -10.89 -2.49 0.98
N SER A 147 -9.95 -1.61 1.34
CA SER A 147 -8.64 -1.51 0.67
C SER A 147 -7.78 -2.78 0.82
N ASP A 148 -7.99 -3.56 1.88
CA ASP A 148 -7.31 -4.82 2.14
C ASP A 148 -7.97 -6.01 1.40
N GLY A 149 -9.13 -5.81 0.77
CA GLY A 149 -9.90 -6.87 0.10
C GLY A 149 -10.85 -7.66 1.01
N ASN A 150 -11.04 -7.21 2.25
CA ASN A 150 -11.95 -7.84 3.22
C ASN A 150 -13.37 -7.34 3.02
N MET A 151 -14.34 -8.26 3.10
CA MET A 151 -15.77 -7.96 3.21
C MET A 151 -16.18 -7.83 4.68
N PRO A 152 -17.37 -7.27 5.01
CA PRO A 152 -17.80 -7.10 6.39
C PRO A 152 -17.75 -8.39 7.23
N TYR A 153 -18.08 -9.55 6.66
CA TYR A 153 -18.02 -10.82 7.39
C TYR A 153 -16.59 -11.29 7.67
N ASP A 154 -15.60 -10.92 6.85
CA ASP A 154 -14.19 -11.28 7.04
C ASP A 154 -13.57 -10.57 8.26
N ILE A 155 -14.14 -9.43 8.67
CA ILE A 155 -13.64 -8.59 9.78
C ILE A 155 -14.36 -8.90 11.10
N CYS A 156 -15.43 -9.71 11.10
CA CYS A 156 -16.17 -10.04 12.30
C CYS A 156 -15.33 -10.87 13.28
N ASP A 157 -14.93 -10.28 14.40
CA ASP A 157 -14.26 -11.00 15.50
C ASP A 157 -15.27 -11.80 16.37
N GLU A 158 -16.51 -11.29 16.49
CA GLU A 158 -17.56 -11.94 17.30
C GLU A 158 -18.39 -12.93 16.47
N GLU A 159 -18.53 -14.16 16.96
CA GLU A 159 -19.32 -15.23 16.32
C GLU A 159 -20.77 -14.82 16.07
N ALA A 160 -21.40 -14.08 16.99
CA ALA A 160 -22.78 -13.63 16.84
C ALA A 160 -22.96 -12.58 15.74
N ALA A 161 -21.94 -11.72 15.51
CA ALA A 161 -21.96 -10.75 14.43
C ALA A 161 -21.71 -11.45 13.08
N LEU A 162 -20.79 -12.40 13.04
CA LEU A 162 -20.53 -13.24 11.86
C LEU A 162 -21.78 -14.02 11.44
N ASP A 163 -22.39 -14.79 12.36
CA ASP A 163 -23.61 -15.57 12.10
C ASP A 163 -24.76 -14.70 11.58
N TYR A 164 -24.88 -13.47 12.09
CA TYR A 164 -25.87 -12.52 11.61
C TYR A 164 -25.63 -12.09 10.15
N VAL A 165 -24.38 -11.74 9.79
CA VAL A 165 -24.04 -11.38 8.40
C VAL A 165 -24.23 -12.56 7.46
N GLU A 166 -23.76 -13.75 7.86
CA GLU A 166 -23.92 -14.98 7.07
C GLU A 166 -25.40 -15.32 6.85
N THR A 167 -26.23 -15.17 7.89
CA THR A 167 -27.68 -15.35 7.78
C THR A 167 -28.29 -14.34 6.81
N GLU A 168 -27.90 -13.07 6.87
CA GLU A 168 -28.38 -12.03 5.94
C GLU A 168 -27.91 -12.26 4.50
N MET A 169 -26.68 -12.74 4.31
CA MET A 169 -26.15 -13.14 3.00
C MET A 169 -26.96 -14.31 2.42
N ALA A 170 -27.23 -15.34 3.23
CA ALA A 170 -28.05 -16.48 2.83
C ALA A 170 -29.50 -16.06 2.51
N ASN A 171 -30.09 -15.17 3.30
CA ASN A 171 -31.43 -14.62 3.06
C ASN A 171 -31.54 -13.85 1.74
N ARG A 172 -30.46 -13.17 1.33
CA ARG A 172 -30.37 -12.50 0.02
C ARG A 172 -29.98 -13.43 -1.13
N GLY A 173 -29.70 -14.70 -0.84
CA GLY A 173 -29.30 -15.69 -1.84
C GLY A 173 -27.90 -15.46 -2.39
N ILE A 174 -27.04 -14.78 -1.63
CA ILE A 174 -25.63 -14.57 -1.99
C ILE A 174 -24.93 -15.94 -1.92
N THR A 175 -24.31 -16.33 -3.03
CA THR A 175 -23.58 -17.59 -3.15
C THR A 175 -22.07 -17.35 -3.00
N GLN A 176 -21.32 -18.44 -2.79
CA GLN A 176 -19.85 -18.36 -2.78
C GLN A 176 -19.30 -17.85 -4.12
N ASP A 177 -19.94 -18.22 -5.24
CA ASP A 177 -19.55 -17.74 -6.57
C ASP A 177 -19.69 -16.21 -6.67
N ASP A 178 -20.72 -15.62 -6.06
CA ASP A 178 -20.90 -14.16 -6.03
C ASP A 178 -19.81 -13.47 -5.20
N ILE A 179 -19.40 -14.09 -4.08
CA ILE A 179 -18.30 -13.59 -3.22
C ILE A 179 -16.98 -13.62 -4.00
N ASP A 180 -16.69 -14.73 -4.66
CA ASP A 180 -15.45 -14.91 -5.41
C ASP A 180 -15.40 -13.98 -6.64
N GLU A 181 -16.54 -13.77 -7.30
CA GLU A 181 -16.68 -12.85 -8.44
C GLU A 181 -16.43 -11.39 -8.03
N GLU A 182 -16.92 -10.98 -6.85
CA GLU A 182 -16.71 -9.64 -6.31
C GLU A 182 -15.26 -9.44 -5.83
N ARG A 183 -14.66 -10.43 -5.15
CA ARG A 183 -13.22 -10.38 -4.81
C ARG A 183 -12.34 -10.26 -6.04
N SER A 184 -12.65 -11.04 -7.07
CA SER A 184 -11.93 -11.04 -8.36
C SER A 184 -12.23 -9.80 -9.22
N CYS A 185 -13.20 -8.97 -8.84
CA CYS A 185 -13.61 -7.79 -9.62
C CYS A 185 -12.47 -6.78 -9.79
N ASN A 186 -11.73 -6.50 -8.72
CA ASN A 186 -10.60 -5.57 -8.77
C ASN A 186 -9.45 -6.09 -9.64
N GLU A 187 -9.15 -7.39 -9.52
CA GLU A 187 -8.16 -8.06 -10.38
C GLU A 187 -8.59 -8.01 -11.85
N ARG A 188 -9.85 -8.38 -12.15
CA ARG A 188 -10.41 -8.39 -13.50
C ARG A 188 -10.38 -7.01 -14.12
N ARG A 189 -10.77 -5.98 -13.37
CA ARG A 189 -10.72 -4.59 -13.82
C ARG A 189 -9.30 -4.16 -14.18
N MET A 190 -8.32 -4.50 -13.34
CA MET A 190 -6.92 -4.20 -13.63
C MET A 190 -6.43 -4.98 -14.86
N LEU A 191 -6.79 -6.26 -14.99
CA LEU A 191 -6.45 -7.09 -16.14
C LEU A 191 -7.01 -6.51 -17.44
N GLU A 192 -8.29 -6.15 -17.46
CA GLU A 192 -8.94 -5.51 -18.61
C GLU A 192 -8.27 -4.18 -18.98
N GLU A 193 -7.93 -3.36 -17.99
CA GLU A 193 -7.19 -2.12 -18.22
C GLU A 193 -5.82 -2.38 -18.86
N MET A 194 -5.07 -3.37 -18.35
CA MET A 194 -3.78 -3.77 -18.93
C MET A 194 -3.93 -4.33 -20.35
N GLN A 195 -4.97 -5.13 -20.61
CA GLN A 195 -5.27 -5.66 -21.94
C GLN A 195 -5.62 -4.55 -22.94
N ILE A 196 -6.42 -3.57 -22.53
CA ILE A 196 -6.76 -2.40 -23.35
C ILE A 196 -5.52 -1.56 -23.63
N MET A 197 -4.68 -1.33 -22.63
CA MET A 197 -3.41 -0.59 -22.76
C MET A 197 -2.47 -1.30 -23.74
N HIS A 198 -2.32 -2.61 -23.61
CA HIS A 198 -1.52 -3.44 -24.53
C HIS A 198 -2.07 -3.38 -25.97
N ALA A 199 -3.39 -3.47 -26.15
CA ALA A 199 -4.02 -3.38 -27.46
C ALA A 199 -3.83 -2.02 -28.14
N ARG A 200 -3.68 -0.93 -27.36
CA ARG A 200 -3.34 0.41 -27.86
C ARG A 200 -1.86 0.59 -28.19
N GLY A 201 -1.00 -0.32 -27.72
CA GLY A 201 0.45 -0.20 -27.82
C GLY A 201 1.06 0.75 -26.78
N ASP A 202 0.32 1.05 -25.72
CA ASP A 202 0.80 1.86 -24.60
C ASP A 202 1.78 1.03 -23.74
N SER A 203 2.72 1.70 -23.07
CA SER A 203 3.71 1.04 -22.21
C SER A 203 3.05 0.49 -20.94
N LEU A 204 3.24 -0.79 -20.65
CA LEU A 204 2.76 -1.44 -19.41
C LEU A 204 3.66 -1.16 -18.19
N ASP A 205 4.87 -0.65 -18.42
CA ASP A 205 5.83 -0.30 -17.36
C ASP A 205 5.65 1.15 -16.87
N ILE A 206 4.40 1.62 -16.76
CA ILE A 206 4.09 2.91 -16.15
C ILE A 206 4.51 2.91 -14.69
N ARG A 207 5.03 4.04 -14.20
CA ARG A 207 5.49 4.17 -12.81
C ARG A 207 4.66 5.21 -12.08
N ASP A 208 4.25 4.88 -10.87
CA ASP A 208 3.60 5.83 -9.97
C ASP A 208 4.64 6.77 -9.34
N LYS A 209 4.21 7.59 -8.38
CA LYS A 209 5.10 8.53 -7.65
C LYS A 209 6.17 7.80 -6.81
N GLY A 210 5.86 6.59 -6.35
CA GLY A 210 6.78 5.71 -5.63
C GLY A 210 7.71 4.92 -6.56
N GLY A 211 7.56 5.05 -7.88
CA GLY A 211 8.32 4.26 -8.85
C GLY A 211 7.76 2.85 -9.06
N ALA A 212 6.65 2.49 -8.40
CA ALA A 212 6.00 1.19 -8.50
C ALA A 212 5.32 1.03 -9.88
N THR A 213 5.45 -0.16 -10.45
CA THR A 213 4.82 -0.53 -11.73
C THR A 213 3.54 -1.35 -11.51
N PRO A 214 2.69 -1.53 -12.54
CA PRO A 214 1.55 -2.43 -12.45
C PRO A 214 1.93 -3.83 -11.96
N LEU A 215 3.13 -4.32 -12.31
CA LEU A 215 3.64 -5.60 -11.82
C LEU A 215 3.89 -5.58 -10.30
N HIS A 216 4.37 -4.47 -9.73
CA HIS A 216 4.48 -4.32 -8.26
C HIS A 216 3.11 -4.37 -7.60
N ALA A 217 2.15 -3.61 -8.13
CA ALA A 217 0.79 -3.56 -7.59
C ALA A 217 0.09 -4.93 -7.68
N ALA A 218 0.23 -5.63 -8.81
CA ALA A 218 -0.32 -6.97 -8.97
C ALA A 218 0.29 -7.97 -7.98
N CYS A 219 1.60 -7.90 -7.74
CA CYS A 219 2.28 -8.79 -6.79
C CYS A 219 1.93 -8.49 -5.34
N ALA A 220 1.74 -7.23 -4.97
CA ALA A 220 1.35 -6.83 -3.62
C ALA A 220 -0.10 -7.22 -3.30
N ASN A 221 -1.01 -7.09 -4.26
CA ASN A 221 -2.44 -7.38 -4.07
C ASN A 221 -2.83 -8.85 -4.30
N GLY A 222 -1.89 -9.71 -4.73
CA GLY A 222 -2.22 -11.12 -5.03
C GLY A 222 -2.84 -11.37 -6.40
N TYR A 223 -2.77 -10.42 -7.34
CA TYR A 223 -3.39 -10.52 -8.66
C TYR A 223 -2.57 -11.39 -9.62
N TYR A 224 -2.74 -12.70 -9.51
CA TYR A 224 -2.01 -13.69 -10.29
C TYR A 224 -2.20 -13.51 -11.80
N SER A 225 -3.44 -13.37 -12.27
CA SER A 225 -3.74 -13.29 -13.71
C SER A 225 -3.19 -12.03 -14.34
N VAL A 226 -3.17 -10.93 -13.59
CA VAL A 226 -2.56 -9.66 -14.03
C VAL A 226 -1.04 -9.80 -14.10
N ALA A 227 -0.40 -10.37 -13.08
CA ALA A 227 1.04 -10.57 -13.08
C ALA A 227 1.48 -11.50 -14.21
N GLU A 228 0.76 -12.60 -14.45
CA GLU A 228 1.00 -13.53 -15.55
C GLU A 228 0.90 -12.82 -16.90
N PHE A 229 -0.18 -12.08 -17.14
CA PHE A 229 -0.36 -11.31 -18.37
C PHE A 229 0.77 -10.29 -18.61
N LEU A 230 1.16 -9.52 -17.59
CA LEU A 230 2.25 -8.54 -17.69
C LEU A 230 3.59 -9.21 -18.04
N LEU A 231 3.91 -10.33 -17.38
CA LEU A 231 5.13 -11.08 -17.62
C LEU A 231 5.14 -11.72 -19.02
N GLU A 232 3.99 -12.22 -19.51
CA GLU A 232 3.84 -12.73 -20.87
C GLU A 232 4.00 -11.63 -21.94
N CYS A 233 3.53 -10.41 -21.66
CA CYS A 233 3.77 -9.24 -22.51
C CYS A 233 5.25 -8.82 -22.54
N GLY A 234 6.11 -9.41 -21.70
CA GLY A 234 7.54 -9.12 -21.63
C GLY A 234 7.90 -7.95 -20.72
N CYS A 235 7.03 -7.60 -19.76
CA CYS A 235 7.37 -6.65 -18.71
C CYS A 235 8.61 -7.11 -17.94
N TRP A 236 9.47 -6.15 -17.59
CA TRP A 236 10.72 -6.47 -16.92
C TRP A 236 10.46 -6.97 -15.49
N VAL A 237 11.04 -8.13 -15.11
CA VAL A 237 10.82 -8.74 -13.78
C VAL A 237 11.64 -8.12 -12.64
N HIS A 238 12.90 -7.73 -12.89
CA HIS A 238 13.77 -7.02 -11.92
C HIS A 238 13.56 -5.50 -11.86
N VAL A 239 12.35 -5.01 -12.14
CA VAL A 239 12.02 -3.59 -11.97
C VAL A 239 12.16 -3.24 -10.50
N ARG A 240 12.73 -2.07 -10.19
CA ARG A 240 12.82 -1.56 -8.82
C ARG A 240 12.00 -0.30 -8.64
N ASP A 241 11.28 -0.19 -7.55
CA ASP A 241 10.69 1.08 -7.10
C ASP A 241 11.71 1.99 -6.39
N ASN A 242 11.26 3.10 -5.80
CA ASN A 242 12.14 4.05 -5.12
C ASN A 242 12.82 3.46 -3.86
N ASP A 243 12.20 2.46 -3.22
CA ASP A 243 12.74 1.75 -2.06
C ASP A 243 13.59 0.53 -2.46
N GLY A 244 13.81 0.35 -3.76
CA GLY A 244 14.60 -0.75 -4.30
C GLY A 244 13.87 -2.09 -4.28
N TRP A 245 12.56 -2.09 -4.01
CA TRP A 245 11.74 -3.29 -4.04
C TRP A 245 11.56 -3.73 -5.48
N GLN A 246 11.76 -5.03 -5.67
CA GLN A 246 11.32 -5.76 -6.86
C GLN A 246 9.94 -6.40 -6.60
N PRO A 247 9.17 -6.77 -7.65
CA PRO A 247 7.85 -7.39 -7.48
C PRO A 247 7.84 -8.61 -6.56
N ILE A 248 8.95 -9.38 -6.53
CA ILE A 248 9.11 -10.55 -5.65
C ILE A 248 9.12 -10.20 -4.16
N HIS A 249 9.57 -9.00 -3.78
CA HIS A 249 9.50 -8.55 -2.38
C HIS A 249 8.06 -8.26 -1.98
N GLY A 250 7.28 -7.65 -2.89
CA GLY A 250 5.85 -7.42 -2.69
C GLY A 250 5.08 -8.73 -2.48
N ALA A 251 5.30 -9.71 -3.38
CA ALA A 251 4.69 -11.03 -3.26
C ALA A 251 5.08 -11.76 -1.97
N ALA A 252 6.34 -11.65 -1.54
CA ALA A 252 6.82 -12.28 -0.31
C ALA A 252 6.29 -11.62 0.97
N CYS A 253 6.24 -10.28 1.00
CA CYS A 253 5.76 -9.47 2.13
C CYS A 253 4.27 -9.71 2.38
N TRP A 254 3.46 -9.75 1.32
CA TRP A 254 2.01 -9.93 1.39
C TRP A 254 1.56 -11.39 1.27
N ALA A 255 2.45 -12.33 1.59
CA ALA A 255 2.17 -13.76 1.68
C ALA A 255 1.51 -14.38 0.42
N GLN A 256 2.05 -14.07 -0.77
CA GLN A 256 1.58 -14.58 -2.06
C GLN A 256 2.55 -15.64 -2.64
N PRO A 257 2.45 -16.93 -2.24
CA PRO A 257 3.42 -17.95 -2.65
C PRO A 257 3.39 -18.23 -4.16
N ASP A 258 2.20 -18.29 -4.76
CA ASP A 258 2.02 -18.61 -6.18
C ASP A 258 2.66 -17.55 -7.09
N LEU A 259 2.57 -16.28 -6.68
CA LEU A 259 3.23 -15.17 -7.37
C LEU A 259 4.76 -15.23 -7.22
N VAL A 260 5.28 -15.66 -6.07
CA VAL A 260 6.72 -15.90 -5.91
C VAL A 260 7.18 -16.99 -6.88
N GLU A 261 6.45 -18.10 -6.98
CA GLU A 261 6.76 -19.16 -7.94
C GLU A 261 6.71 -18.65 -9.38
N LEU A 262 5.65 -17.94 -9.77
CA LEU A 262 5.49 -17.35 -11.09
C LEU A 262 6.66 -16.42 -11.44
N LEU A 263 6.99 -15.47 -10.56
CA LEU A 263 8.10 -14.53 -10.77
C LEU A 263 9.43 -15.26 -10.96
N VAL A 264 9.70 -16.30 -10.16
CA VAL A 264 10.92 -17.11 -10.28
C VAL A 264 10.96 -17.90 -11.60
N GLN A 265 9.81 -18.38 -12.08
CA GLN A 265 9.72 -19.02 -13.39
C GLN A 265 10.10 -18.04 -14.52
N PHE A 266 9.73 -16.76 -14.40
CA PHE A 266 10.14 -15.69 -15.31
C PHE A 266 11.55 -15.13 -15.04
N GLY A 267 12.29 -15.71 -14.10
CA GLY A 267 13.69 -15.40 -13.84
C GLY A 267 13.93 -14.34 -12.76
N ALA A 268 12.95 -14.03 -11.91
CA ALA A 268 13.15 -13.16 -10.75
C ALA A 268 14.28 -13.67 -9.85
N ASP A 269 15.02 -12.72 -9.25
CA ASP A 269 16.09 -13.04 -8.30
C ASP A 269 15.50 -13.22 -6.89
N ILE A 270 15.47 -14.46 -6.42
CA ILE A 270 14.99 -14.81 -5.07
C ILE A 270 15.85 -14.18 -3.97
N ASN A 271 17.12 -13.88 -4.26
CA ASN A 271 18.04 -13.26 -3.31
C ASN A 271 18.23 -11.77 -3.59
N ALA A 272 17.30 -11.17 -4.32
CA ALA A 272 17.26 -9.72 -4.51
C ALA A 272 17.26 -9.02 -3.15
N ARG A 273 17.79 -7.80 -3.13
CA ARG A 273 17.85 -6.97 -1.94
C ARG A 273 17.23 -5.61 -2.22
N THR A 274 16.41 -5.17 -1.28
CA THR A 274 15.89 -3.81 -1.18
C THR A 274 16.99 -2.81 -0.81
N ASN A 275 16.65 -1.52 -0.73
CA ASN A 275 17.58 -0.49 -0.24
C ASN A 275 17.96 -0.69 1.24
N SER A 276 17.09 -1.31 2.06
CA SER A 276 17.38 -1.73 3.44
C SER A 276 18.28 -2.98 3.51
N GLY A 277 18.49 -3.67 2.39
CA GLY A 277 19.30 -4.88 2.31
C GLY A 277 18.54 -6.17 2.65
N GLU A 278 17.22 -6.08 2.80
CA GLU A 278 16.31 -7.19 3.11
C GLU A 278 16.07 -8.03 1.86
N THR A 279 16.09 -9.35 2.05
CA THR A 279 15.73 -10.30 0.99
C THR A 279 14.25 -10.66 1.07
N PRO A 280 13.62 -11.18 0.01
CA PRO A 280 12.25 -11.67 0.05
C PRO A 280 12.00 -12.64 1.22
N LEU A 281 12.98 -13.50 1.55
CA LEU A 281 12.90 -14.42 2.68
C LEU A 281 12.85 -13.71 4.05
N ASP A 282 13.45 -12.54 4.17
CA ASP A 282 13.47 -11.75 5.41
C ASP A 282 12.14 -11.02 5.63
N LEU A 283 11.39 -10.73 4.55
CA LEU A 283 10.11 -10.01 4.57
C LEU A 283 8.90 -10.91 4.84
N CYS A 284 9.03 -12.24 4.70
CA CYS A 284 7.90 -13.15 4.91
C CYS A 284 7.48 -13.21 6.39
N GLU A 285 6.22 -12.86 6.63
CA GLU A 285 5.57 -13.09 7.93
C GLU A 285 4.99 -14.52 8.03
N ASP A 286 4.49 -15.05 6.90
CA ASP A 286 3.84 -16.35 6.84
C ASP A 286 4.83 -17.51 6.60
N GLU A 287 4.55 -18.65 7.24
CA GLU A 287 5.40 -19.85 7.18
C GLU A 287 5.28 -20.56 5.82
N THR A 288 4.13 -20.48 5.14
CA THR A 288 3.93 -21.14 3.84
C THR A 288 4.77 -20.48 2.75
N THR A 289 4.76 -19.15 2.67
CA THR A 289 5.55 -18.39 1.69
C THR A 289 7.04 -18.50 1.97
N ARG A 290 7.42 -18.46 3.24
CA ARG A 290 8.80 -18.74 3.68
C ARG A 290 9.27 -20.11 3.19
N ASN A 291 8.47 -21.14 3.35
CA ASN A 291 8.81 -22.49 2.91
C ASN A 291 8.93 -22.58 1.38
N VAL A 292 8.04 -21.95 0.63
CA VAL A 292 8.13 -21.88 -0.85
C VAL A 292 9.43 -21.18 -1.29
N ILE A 293 9.81 -20.08 -0.65
CA ILE A 293 11.08 -19.41 -0.98
C ILE A 293 12.27 -20.31 -0.67
N LEU A 294 12.27 -21.00 0.47
CA LEU A 294 13.34 -21.92 0.84
C LEU A 294 13.44 -23.12 -0.11
N THR A 295 12.31 -23.71 -0.53
CA THR A 295 12.32 -24.81 -1.50
C THR A 295 12.87 -24.33 -2.85
N LEU A 296 12.42 -23.18 -3.34
CA LEU A 296 12.93 -22.59 -4.58
C LEU A 296 14.43 -22.24 -4.49
N GLN A 297 14.92 -21.74 -3.35
CA GLN A 297 16.36 -21.51 -3.12
C GLN A 297 17.16 -22.81 -3.21
N VAL A 298 16.68 -23.89 -2.58
CA VAL A 298 17.32 -25.21 -2.65
C VAL A 298 17.32 -25.74 -4.08
N GLU A 299 16.21 -25.59 -4.80
CA GLU A 299 16.12 -25.96 -6.21
C GLU A 299 17.10 -25.18 -7.09
N MET A 300 17.17 -23.86 -6.93
CA MET A 300 18.10 -23.01 -7.67
C MET A 300 19.55 -23.39 -7.37
N HIS A 301 19.89 -23.66 -6.11
CA HIS A 301 21.22 -24.10 -5.71
C HIS A 301 21.57 -25.46 -6.37
N ARG A 302 20.64 -26.41 -6.34
CA ARG A 302 20.79 -27.72 -6.98
C ARG A 302 20.97 -27.58 -8.49
N ARG A 303 20.17 -26.73 -9.16
CA ARG A 303 20.29 -26.45 -10.60
C ARG A 303 21.67 -25.86 -10.93
N ARG A 304 22.17 -24.92 -10.12
CA ARG A 304 23.51 -24.33 -10.27
C ARG A 304 24.64 -25.35 -10.11
N LEU A 305 24.54 -26.28 -9.15
CA LEU A 305 25.54 -27.35 -9.00
C LEU A 305 25.55 -28.32 -10.19
N LEU A 306 24.37 -28.64 -10.74
CA LEU A 306 24.25 -29.53 -11.90
C LEU A 306 24.84 -28.89 -13.17
N THR A 307 24.67 -27.58 -13.37
CA THR A 307 25.29 -26.86 -14.49
C THR A 307 26.82 -26.81 -14.33
N PHE A 308 27.33 -26.50 -13.13
CA PHE A 308 28.78 -26.55 -12.86
C PHE A 308 29.39 -27.94 -13.05
N ALA A 309 28.69 -29.01 -12.68
CA ALA A 309 29.13 -30.38 -12.92
C ALA A 309 29.13 -30.74 -14.41
N ARG A 310 28.27 -30.11 -15.22
CA ARG A 310 28.24 -30.26 -16.68
C ARG A 310 29.40 -29.51 -17.33
N ASP A 311 29.67 -28.28 -16.90
CA ASP A 311 30.80 -27.48 -17.39
C ASP A 311 32.15 -28.06 -16.96
N SER A 312 32.27 -28.54 -15.72
CA SER A 312 33.47 -29.23 -15.25
C SER A 312 33.77 -30.49 -16.07
N ARG A 313 32.73 -31.25 -16.45
CA ARG A 313 32.87 -32.40 -17.36
C ARG A 313 33.24 -31.97 -18.78
N ARG A 314 32.78 -30.80 -19.24
CA ARG A 314 33.15 -30.22 -20.53
C ARG A 314 34.61 -29.79 -20.55
N MET A 315 35.10 -29.17 -19.47
CA MET A 315 36.48 -28.73 -19.30
C MET A 315 37.46 -29.89 -19.09
N LYS A 316 37.04 -30.95 -18.37
CA LYS A 316 37.89 -32.14 -18.15
C LYS A 316 38.00 -33.07 -19.35
N LYS A 317 37.17 -32.91 -20.40
CA LYS A 317 37.47 -33.57 -21.67
C LYS A 317 38.67 -32.84 -22.27
N PRO A 318 39.87 -33.46 -22.33
CA PRO A 318 40.98 -32.83 -23.03
C PRO A 318 40.48 -32.60 -24.46
N CYS A 319 40.45 -31.34 -24.89
CA CYS A 319 40.57 -31.05 -26.30
C CYS A 319 41.92 -31.62 -26.70
N SER A 320 41.99 -32.92 -27.02
CA SER A 320 43.05 -33.40 -27.89
C SER A 320 42.93 -32.47 -29.08
N LYS A 321 43.88 -31.53 -29.22
CA LYS A 321 44.03 -30.80 -30.46
C LYS A 321 44.01 -31.90 -31.50
N PHE A 322 42.94 -31.94 -32.29
CA PHE A 322 42.89 -32.80 -33.45
C PHE A 322 43.99 -32.23 -34.33
N GLU A 323 45.19 -32.77 -34.13
CA GLU A 323 46.39 -32.42 -34.84
C GLU A 323 46.07 -32.90 -36.24
N SER A 324 45.60 -31.95 -37.05
CA SER A 324 45.27 -32.20 -38.44
C SER A 324 46.53 -32.81 -39.01
N PRO A 325 46.48 -34.04 -39.53
CA PRO A 325 47.66 -34.72 -40.02
C PRO A 325 48.42 -33.76 -40.92
N ALA A 326 49.71 -33.55 -40.63
CA ALA A 326 50.56 -32.69 -41.44
C ALA A 326 50.33 -33.04 -42.92
N PRO A 327 50.30 -32.05 -43.82
CA PRO A 327 49.91 -32.26 -45.21
C PRO A 327 50.94 -33.17 -45.88
N VAL A 328 50.70 -34.49 -45.81
CA VAL A 328 51.50 -35.46 -46.55
C VAL A 328 51.25 -35.18 -48.02
N ALA A 329 52.36 -35.07 -48.74
CA ALA A 329 52.45 -34.66 -50.13
C ALA A 329 51.25 -35.11 -50.96
N ARG A 330 50.64 -34.11 -51.61
CA ARG A 330 49.53 -34.16 -52.58
C ARG A 330 49.53 -35.45 -53.40
N SER A 331 48.86 -36.50 -52.91
CA SER A 331 48.46 -37.60 -53.77
C SER A 331 47.22 -37.13 -54.53
N ILE A 332 47.37 -37.02 -55.85
CA ILE A 332 46.39 -36.50 -56.80
C ILE A 332 45.13 -37.39 -56.90
N PHE A 333 45.09 -38.52 -56.20
CA PHE A 333 43.99 -39.47 -56.21
C PHE A 333 43.24 -39.55 -54.87
N SER A 334 42.71 -38.44 -54.38
CA SER A 334 41.50 -38.47 -53.53
C SER A 334 40.76 -37.14 -53.53
N ARG A 335 40.32 -36.68 -54.71
CA ARG A 335 39.21 -35.70 -54.82
C ARG A 335 37.84 -36.31 -54.53
N ARG A 336 37.78 -37.47 -53.86
CA ARG A 336 36.53 -37.91 -53.25
C ARG A 336 36.39 -37.13 -51.96
N SER A 337 35.62 -36.04 -52.05
CA SER A 337 34.98 -35.35 -50.92
C SER A 337 34.82 -36.35 -49.78
N ALA A 338 35.61 -36.16 -48.71
CA ALA A 338 35.47 -36.95 -47.51
C ALA A 338 34.08 -36.62 -46.96
N VAL A 339 33.10 -37.43 -47.36
CA VAL A 339 31.76 -37.42 -46.80
C VAL A 339 31.96 -37.71 -45.32
N ARG A 340 32.01 -36.65 -44.50
CA ARG A 340 31.96 -36.78 -43.04
C ARG A 340 30.75 -37.66 -42.76
N ARG A 341 31.01 -38.88 -42.28
CA ARG A 341 29.96 -39.77 -41.77
C ARG A 341 29.39 -39.08 -40.55
N MET A 342 28.38 -38.24 -40.78
CA MET A 342 27.51 -37.77 -39.71
C MET A 342 26.85 -39.03 -39.15
N SER A 343 26.87 -39.18 -37.82
CA SER A 343 26.09 -40.21 -37.15
C SER A 343 24.68 -40.20 -37.73
N VAL A 344 24.07 -41.38 -37.88
CA VAL A 344 22.67 -41.48 -38.34
C VAL A 344 21.76 -40.56 -37.51
N ARG A 345 22.12 -40.30 -36.25
CA ARG A 345 21.43 -39.38 -35.35
C ARG A 345 21.59 -37.89 -35.69
N ASP A 346 22.66 -37.49 -36.39
CA ASP A 346 22.90 -36.10 -36.81
C ASP A 346 22.38 -35.80 -38.23
N ARG A 347 22.04 -36.83 -39.03
CA ARG A 347 21.45 -36.62 -40.36
C ARG A 347 20.04 -36.05 -40.27
N CYS A 348 19.28 -36.44 -39.25
CA CYS A 348 18.12 -35.68 -38.84
C CYS A 348 18.65 -34.43 -38.16
N GLY A 349 18.70 -33.30 -38.87
CA GLY A 349 19.10 -31.98 -38.35
C GLY A 349 18.19 -31.42 -37.26
N VAL A 350 17.56 -32.30 -36.49
CA VAL A 350 16.49 -32.09 -35.53
C VAL A 350 16.80 -32.91 -34.27
N THR A 351 18.05 -32.91 -33.81
CA THR A 351 18.30 -33.34 -32.44
C THR A 351 17.79 -32.24 -31.52
N LEU A 352 16.87 -32.60 -30.62
CA LEU A 352 16.30 -31.72 -29.60
C LEU A 352 17.38 -30.85 -28.95
N ALA A 353 18.53 -31.46 -28.62
CA ALA A 353 19.69 -30.81 -28.04
C ALA A 353 20.27 -29.64 -28.88
N ARG A 354 20.17 -29.68 -30.21
CA ARG A 354 20.69 -28.61 -31.09
C ARG A 354 19.67 -27.47 -31.26
N LEU A 355 18.38 -27.80 -31.16
CA LEU A 355 17.27 -26.85 -31.12
C LEU A 355 17.26 -26.13 -29.77
N GLU A 356 17.43 -26.88 -28.68
CA GLU A 356 17.65 -26.37 -27.31
C GLU A 356 18.91 -25.51 -27.26
N ALA A 357 20.06 -25.97 -27.75
CA ALA A 357 21.27 -25.14 -27.76
C ALA A 357 21.12 -23.85 -28.57
N ARG A 358 20.26 -23.83 -29.60
CA ARG A 358 19.93 -22.59 -30.34
C ARG A 358 18.99 -21.68 -29.54
N ARG A 359 18.00 -22.24 -28.85
CA ARG A 359 17.12 -21.49 -27.94
C ARG A 359 17.91 -20.93 -26.76
N GLU A 360 18.74 -21.74 -26.11
CA GLU A 360 19.66 -21.33 -25.05
C GLU A 360 20.64 -20.26 -25.54
N ALA A 361 21.22 -20.40 -26.74
CA ALA A 361 22.10 -19.37 -27.29
C ALA A 361 21.35 -18.08 -27.66
N ALA A 362 20.06 -18.15 -28.00
CA ALA A 362 19.23 -16.95 -28.21
C ALA A 362 18.93 -16.25 -26.87
N VAL A 363 18.60 -17.00 -25.82
CA VAL A 363 18.41 -16.48 -24.45
C VAL A 363 19.72 -15.91 -23.88
N MET A 364 20.83 -16.59 -24.08
CA MET A 364 22.13 -16.12 -23.59
C MET A 364 22.59 -14.84 -24.32
N ARG A 365 22.14 -14.65 -25.57
CA ARG A 365 22.36 -13.39 -26.31
C ARG A 365 21.44 -12.26 -25.83
N SER A 366 20.21 -12.54 -25.38
CA SER A 366 19.38 -11.51 -24.77
C SER A 366 19.91 -11.09 -23.39
N TRP A 367 20.58 -11.99 -22.67
CA TRP A 367 21.24 -11.66 -21.40
C TRP A 367 22.57 -10.91 -21.58
N SER A 368 23.23 -11.03 -22.74
CA SER A 368 24.51 -10.37 -23.00
C SER A 368 24.37 -9.01 -23.70
N PHE A 369 23.17 -8.46 -23.85
CA PHE A 369 23.02 -7.06 -24.27
C PHE A 369 23.26 -6.16 -23.04
N GLY A 370 24.52 -6.17 -22.59
CA GLY A 370 25.01 -5.30 -21.55
C GLY A 370 25.06 -3.86 -22.03
N GLU A 371 24.60 -2.97 -21.17
CA GLU A 371 25.25 -1.70 -20.81
C GLU A 371 26.15 -1.12 -21.91
N SER A 372 25.53 -0.53 -22.92
CA SER A 372 26.21 0.51 -23.70
C SER A 372 25.98 1.84 -23.00
N ASP A 373 27.00 2.30 -22.28
CA ASP A 373 27.19 3.69 -21.89
C ASP A 373 27.11 4.60 -23.12
N THR A 374 25.98 5.27 -23.34
CA THR A 374 25.93 6.46 -24.20
C THR A 374 25.27 7.58 -23.42
N ASN A 375 26.12 8.28 -22.68
CA ASN A 375 25.88 9.61 -22.15
C ASN A 375 25.68 10.58 -23.33
N ASP A 376 24.44 10.82 -23.74
CA ASP A 376 24.10 11.95 -24.61
C ASP A 376 23.19 12.92 -23.85
N SER A 377 23.82 13.97 -23.36
CA SER A 377 23.18 15.13 -22.77
C SER A 377 22.72 16.07 -23.88
N SER A 378 21.49 15.93 -24.37
CA SER A 378 20.87 16.96 -25.20
C SER A 378 19.34 17.02 -25.02
N GLN A 379 18.95 17.94 -24.15
CA GLN A 379 17.87 18.91 -24.35
C GLN A 379 16.64 18.48 -25.20
N GLN A 380 15.51 18.23 -24.55
CA GLN A 380 14.26 18.98 -24.80
C GLN A 380 13.17 18.55 -23.82
N ALA A 381 12.82 19.45 -22.91
CA ALA A 381 11.64 19.32 -22.07
C ALA A 381 10.37 19.57 -22.92
N PRO A 382 9.40 18.65 -22.95
CA PRO A 382 8.04 18.99 -23.35
C PRO A 382 7.33 19.65 -22.16
N SER A 383 6.58 20.70 -22.46
CA SER A 383 5.78 21.50 -21.53
C SER A 383 4.65 20.68 -20.86
N PRO A 384 4.15 21.11 -19.69
CA PRO A 384 3.18 20.35 -18.90
C PRO A 384 1.75 20.61 -19.39
N VAL A 385 1.01 19.56 -19.72
CA VAL A 385 -0.44 19.63 -20.00
C VAL A 385 -1.17 18.46 -19.32
N LEU A 386 -1.86 18.78 -18.23
CA LEU A 386 -3.16 18.25 -17.77
C LEU A 386 -3.44 16.73 -17.85
N HIS A 387 -3.27 16.02 -16.73
CA HIS A 387 -4.31 15.13 -16.15
C HIS A 387 -3.94 14.75 -14.70
N ARG A 388 -4.46 15.50 -13.72
CA ARG A 388 -5.48 15.10 -12.71
C ARG A 388 -5.21 13.79 -11.95
N MET A 389 -4.83 14.00 -10.68
CA MET A 389 -5.43 13.40 -9.48
C MET A 389 -5.46 11.88 -9.37
N TRP A 390 -4.31 11.27 -9.11
CA TRP A 390 -4.25 10.13 -8.19
C TRP A 390 -3.41 10.59 -6.98
N SER A 391 -4.10 10.59 -5.83
CA SER A 391 -3.76 11.28 -4.59
C SER A 391 -2.42 10.82 -4.02
N ALA A 392 -1.68 11.73 -3.39
CA ALA A 392 -0.42 11.46 -2.69
C ALA A 392 -0.61 10.70 -1.35
N SER A 393 -1.74 10.00 -1.17
CA SER A 393 -2.10 9.37 0.10
C SER A 393 -1.33 8.08 0.38
N VAL A 394 -1.04 7.24 -0.62
CA VAL A 394 -0.51 5.89 -0.34
C VAL A 394 0.86 5.92 0.35
N ALA A 395 1.80 6.77 -0.07
CA ALA A 395 3.13 6.80 0.53
C ALA A 395 3.16 7.35 1.98
N GLU A 396 2.29 8.32 2.33
CA GLU A 396 2.16 8.76 3.72
C GLU A 396 1.30 7.79 4.56
N ARG A 397 0.42 7.01 3.92
CA ARG A 397 -0.39 5.94 4.53
C ARG A 397 0.46 4.77 5.04
N TRP A 398 1.60 4.47 4.41
CA TRP A 398 2.53 3.43 4.90
C TRP A 398 3.20 3.79 6.25
N MET A 399 3.38 5.06 6.56
CA MET A 399 4.00 5.46 7.85
C MET A 399 3.02 5.60 9.01
N ASN A 400 1.71 5.73 8.75
CA ASN A 400 0.73 5.85 9.84
C ASN A 400 0.25 4.49 10.37
N VAL A 401 0.19 3.43 9.55
CA VAL A 401 -0.15 2.08 10.05
C VAL A 401 0.90 1.59 11.06
N VAL A 402 2.19 1.81 10.80
CA VAL A 402 3.26 1.46 11.75
C VAL A 402 3.21 2.32 13.01
N ARG A 403 2.73 3.57 12.92
CA ARG A 403 2.67 4.48 14.08
C ARG A 403 1.46 4.21 14.98
N VAL A 404 0.30 3.86 14.42
CA VAL A 404 -0.92 3.60 15.22
C VAL A 404 -0.89 2.22 15.87
N ARG A 405 -0.23 1.21 15.26
CA ARG A 405 -0.14 -0.13 15.88
C ARG A 405 0.75 -0.16 17.13
N LEU A 406 1.75 0.73 17.25
CA LEU A 406 2.60 0.77 18.44
C LEU A 406 1.89 1.33 19.69
N ASP A 407 0.96 2.28 19.53
CA ASP A 407 0.26 2.85 20.69
C ASP A 407 -0.86 1.94 21.25
N GLN A 408 -1.42 1.05 20.43
CA GLN A 408 -2.41 0.06 20.89
C GLN A 408 -1.77 -1.13 21.64
N VAL A 409 -0.53 -1.51 21.27
CA VAL A 409 0.19 -2.60 21.95
C VAL A 409 0.50 -2.26 23.41
N ASP A 410 0.67 -0.97 23.74
CA ASP A 410 0.95 -0.53 25.11
C ASP A 410 -0.28 -0.56 26.05
N ARG A 411 -1.51 -0.71 25.54
CA ARG A 411 -2.71 -0.75 26.40
C ARG A 411 -3.26 -2.16 26.67
N VAL A 412 -3.08 -3.13 25.77
CA VAL A 412 -3.77 -4.43 25.91
C VAL A 412 -2.89 -5.50 26.57
N LEU A 413 -1.56 -5.40 26.50
CA LEU A 413 -0.67 -6.35 27.16
C LEU A 413 -0.14 -5.77 28.47
N ILE A 414 -0.65 -6.27 29.59
CA ILE A 414 -0.04 -6.11 30.92
C ILE A 414 1.44 -6.53 30.78
N PRO A 415 2.40 -5.59 30.80
CA PRO A 415 3.74 -5.91 30.34
C PRO A 415 4.40 -6.82 31.35
N SER A 416 4.89 -7.98 30.91
CA SER A 416 5.69 -8.84 31.77
C SER A 416 6.85 -8.03 32.37
N ARG A 417 7.27 -8.36 33.59
CA ARG A 417 8.34 -7.64 34.31
C ARG A 417 9.64 -7.55 33.48
N SER A 418 9.86 -8.50 32.59
CA SER A 418 10.96 -8.54 31.63
C SER A 418 10.85 -7.44 30.56
N TYR A 419 9.65 -7.18 30.05
CA TYR A 419 9.38 -6.11 29.06
C TYR A 419 9.63 -4.73 29.66
N GLN A 420 9.16 -4.50 30.90
CA GLN A 420 9.37 -3.23 31.61
C GLN A 420 10.86 -2.95 31.89
N MET A 421 11.64 -3.98 32.21
CA MET A 421 13.04 -3.81 32.60
C MET A 421 14.00 -3.70 31.41
N LEU A 422 13.72 -4.38 30.29
CA LEU A 422 14.67 -4.46 29.18
C LEU A 422 14.26 -3.61 27.97
N VAL A 423 12.98 -3.64 27.60
CA VAL A 423 12.54 -3.09 26.30
C VAL A 423 12.18 -1.61 26.43
N ARG A 424 11.51 -1.23 27.52
CA ARG A 424 11.04 0.15 27.73
C ARG A 424 12.16 1.21 27.76
N PRO A 425 13.32 0.99 28.42
CA PRO A 425 14.43 1.95 28.38
C PRO A 425 15.08 2.07 27.00
N LEU A 426 15.08 1.00 26.21
CA LEU A 426 15.65 1.00 24.86
C LEU A 426 14.76 1.76 23.87
N LEU A 427 13.44 1.54 23.92
CA LEU A 427 12.47 2.29 23.12
C LEU A 427 12.51 3.80 23.43
N HIS A 428 12.60 4.17 24.71
CA HIS A 428 12.67 5.57 25.10
C HIS A 428 13.95 6.27 24.60
N ARG A 429 15.03 5.51 24.34
CA ARG A 429 16.30 6.02 23.80
C ARG A 429 16.24 6.24 22.29
N ILE A 430 15.40 5.48 21.58
CA ILE A 430 15.21 5.61 20.13
C ILE A 430 14.27 6.78 19.82
N ILE A 431 13.24 6.98 20.64
CA ILE A 431 12.18 7.97 20.36
C ILE A 431 12.61 9.41 20.69
N GLN A 432 13.61 9.63 21.54
CA GLN A 432 14.11 10.98 21.85
C GLN A 432 15.63 11.09 21.74
N PRO A 433 16.19 11.25 20.52
CA PRO A 433 17.64 11.44 20.35
C PRO A 433 18.13 12.82 20.85
N GLU A 434 17.25 13.81 21.05
CA GLU A 434 17.67 15.20 21.30
C GLU A 434 17.95 15.56 22.76
N ALA A 435 17.62 14.72 23.73
CA ALA A 435 17.85 15.04 25.15
C ALA A 435 19.31 14.85 25.61
N ALA A 436 20.18 14.25 24.80
CA ALA A 436 21.56 13.93 25.21
C ALA A 436 22.60 15.03 24.93
N SER A 437 22.21 16.19 24.36
CA SER A 437 23.17 17.25 24.00
C SER A 437 23.31 18.38 25.04
N ARG A 438 22.77 18.23 26.26
CA ARG A 438 22.91 19.22 27.33
C ARG A 438 23.37 18.57 28.65
N CYS A 439 24.61 18.10 28.70
CA CYS A 439 25.48 18.04 29.88
C CYS A 439 26.92 17.94 29.42
#